data_AF-A0A8S2W8L7-F1
#
_entry.id   AF-A0A8S2W8L7-F1
#
_cell.length_a   1.000
_cell.length_b   1.000
_cell.length_c   1.000
_cell.angle_alpha   90.00
_cell.angle_beta   90.00
_cell.angle_gamma   90.00
#
_symmetry.space_group_name_H-M   'P 1'
#
loop_
_entity.id
_entity.type
_entity.pdbx_description
1 polymer ?
#
loop_
_entity_poly.entity_id
_entity_poly.type
_entity_poly.pdbx_seq_one_letter_code
_entity_poly.pdbx_strand_id
1 'polypeptide(L)' 'EDPKVIISTSHDPSSKLKQFSKELNRLIPNSQRINRGNYNTRQIVEACRSNQVTDLILVQ' A
#
# COMPACT_ATOMS: atom_id res chain seq x y z
N GLU A 1 -1.95 4.12 19.90
CA GLU A 1 -1.39 4.88 18.76
C GLU A 1 -2.32 4.72 17.58
N ASP A 2 -2.38 5.74 16.71
CA ASP A 2 -3.22 5.68 15.52
C ASP A 2 -2.66 4.64 14.52
N PRO A 3 -3.54 3.89 13.82
CA PRO A 3 -3.09 2.89 12.87
C PRO A 3 -2.33 3.54 11.71
N LYS A 4 -1.19 2.95 11.36
CA LYS A 4 -0.37 3.36 10.22
C LYS A 4 -0.63 2.38 9.10
N VAL A 5 -1.43 2.79 8.12
CA VAL A 5 -1.89 1.92 7.03
C VAL A 5 -1.08 2.20 5.77
N ILE A 6 -0.55 1.15 5.14
CA ILE A 6 0.09 1.24 3.83
C ILE A 6 -0.78 0.58 2.77
N ILE A 7 -0.98 1.26 1.65
CA ILE A 7 -1.69 0.73 0.48
C ILE A 7 -0.70 0.56 -0.67
N SER A 8 -0.66 -0.62 -1.27
CA SER A 8 0.09 -0.85 -2.50
C SER A 8 -0.71 -1.70 -3.49
N THR A 9 -0.13 -1.91 -4.66
CA THR A 9 -0.79 -2.59 -5.80
C THR A 9 0.02 -3.82 -6.24
N SER A 10 -0.49 -4.54 -7.24
CA SER A 10 0.27 -5.53 -8.02
C SER A 10 1.45 -4.90 -8.78
N HIS A 11 2.33 -5.73 -9.35
CA HIS A 11 3.61 -5.31 -9.95
C HIS A 11 3.45 -4.40 -11.17
N ASP A 12 2.47 -4.72 -12.02
CA ASP A 12 2.11 -3.91 -13.19
C ASP A 12 0.60 -3.61 -13.17
N PRO A 13 0.18 -2.63 -12.36
CA PRO A 13 -1.23 -2.36 -12.17
C PRO A 13 -1.80 -1.54 -13.33
N SER A 14 -3.02 -1.87 -13.75
CA SER A 14 -3.74 -1.10 -14.77
C SER A 14 -3.96 0.36 -14.34
N SER A 15 -4.21 1.24 -15.31
CA SER A 15 -4.55 2.65 -15.05
C SER A 15 -5.76 2.80 -14.12
N LYS A 16 -6.79 1.95 -14.31
CA LYS A 16 -7.98 1.89 -13.45
C LYS A 16 -7.63 1.44 -12.03
N LEU A 17 -6.75 0.45 -11.87
CA LEU A 17 -6.32 0.00 -10.55
C LEU A 17 -5.53 1.09 -9.80
N LYS A 18 -4.67 1.84 -10.51
CA LYS A 18 -3.96 3.01 -9.93
C LYS A 18 -4.94 4.09 -9.46
N GLN A 19 -6.00 4.36 -10.23
CA GLN A 19 -7.06 5.29 -9.83
C GLN A 19 -7.82 4.77 -8.60
N PHE A 20 -8.23 3.51 -8.61
CA PHE A 20 -8.92 2.89 -7.48
C PHE A 20 -8.08 2.93 -6.20
N SER A 21 -6.78 2.61 -6.28
CA SER A 21 -5.86 2.71 -5.14
C SER A 21 -5.76 4.14 -4.58
N LYS A 22 -5.86 5.16 -5.44
CA LYS A 22 -5.89 6.57 -5.02
C LYS A 22 -7.17 6.92 -4.27
N GLU A 23 -8.32 6.45 -4.75
CA GLU A 23 -9.60 6.66 -4.05
C GLU A 23 -9.63 5.89 -2.72
N LEU A 24 -9.12 4.65 -2.69
CA LEU A 24 -9.02 3.86 -1.47
C LEU A 24 -8.17 4.56 -0.39
N ASN A 25 -7.06 5.21 -0.79
CA ASN A 25 -6.24 6.00 0.12
C ASN A 25 -6.96 7.23 0.67
N ARG A 26 -8.00 7.74 0.00
CA ARG A 26 -8.81 8.84 0.54
C ARG A 26 -9.85 8.35 1.53
N LEU A 27 -10.31 7.11 1.38
CA LEU A 27 -11.31 6.51 2.26
C LEU A 27 -10.73 6.09 3.62
N ILE A 28 -9.48 5.62 3.63
CA ILE A 28 -8.84 5.13 4.84
C ILE A 28 -8.04 6.28 5.48
N PRO A 29 -8.45 6.77 6.67
CA PRO A 29 -7.70 7.81 7.38
C PRO A 29 -6.31 7.30 7.73
N ASN A 30 -5.34 8.20 7.77
CA ASN A 30 -3.93 7.90 8.07
C ASN A 30 -3.26 6.87 7.15
N SER A 31 -3.87 6.57 5.99
CA SER A 31 -3.28 5.68 4.99
C SER A 31 -2.29 6.40 4.07
N GLN A 32 -1.23 5.70 3.71
CA GLN A 32 -0.25 6.15 2.73
C GLN A 32 -0.09 5.12 1.61
N ARG A 33 -0.15 5.61 0.37
CA ARG A 33 0.07 4.79 -0.81
C ARG A 33 1.56 4.72 -1.13
N ILE A 34 2.07 3.52 -1.31
CA ILE A 34 3.43 3.29 -1.84
C ILE A 34 3.35 2.72 -3.25
N ASN A 35 4.17 3.27 -4.14
CA ASN A 35 4.31 2.70 -5.49
C ASN A 35 5.06 1.38 -5.40
N ARG A 36 4.51 0.33 -6.02
CA ARG A 36 5.03 -1.02 -5.97
C ARG A 36 6.42 -1.15 -6.61
N GLY A 37 6.63 -0.52 -7.77
CA GLY A 37 7.88 -0.61 -8.53
C GLY A 37 8.31 -2.06 -8.75
N ASN A 38 9.61 -2.34 -8.56
CA ASN A 38 10.17 -3.69 -8.65
C ASN A 38 10.21 -4.44 -7.30
N TYR A 39 9.55 -3.94 -6.26
CA TYR A 39 9.59 -4.58 -4.95
C TYR A 39 8.77 -5.87 -4.93
N ASN A 40 9.39 -6.94 -4.43
CA ASN A 40 8.70 -8.18 -4.14
C ASN A 40 7.82 -8.02 -2.89
N THR A 41 6.78 -8.84 -2.76
CA THR A 41 5.84 -8.74 -1.64
C THR A 41 6.55 -8.90 -0.30
N ARG A 42 7.55 -9.79 -0.21
CA ARG A 42 8.36 -9.99 0.99
C ARG A 42 9.09 -8.72 1.42
N GLN A 43 9.73 -8.02 0.47
CA GLN A 43 10.45 -6.78 0.74
C GLN A 43 9.52 -5.68 1.26
N ILE A 44 8.29 -5.61 0.75
CA ILE A 44 7.29 -4.64 1.22
C ILE A 44 6.84 -4.98 2.62
N VAL A 45 6.58 -6.25 2.91
CA VAL A 45 6.19 -6.71 4.25
C VAL A 45 7.31 -6.45 5.26
N GLU A 46 8.56 -6.73 4.91
CA GLU A 46 9.73 -6.43 5.73
C GLU A 46 9.87 -4.93 5.99
N ALA A 47 9.77 -4.10 4.96
CA ALA A 47 9.79 -2.65 5.10
C ALA A 47 8.65 -2.14 6.00
N CYS A 48 7.44 -2.69 5.86
CA CYS A 48 6.29 -2.35 6.70
C CYS A 48 6.56 -2.71 8.17
N ARG A 49 7.10 -3.91 8.44
CA ARG A 49 7.48 -4.36 9.78
C ARG A 49 8.56 -3.45 10.39
N SER A 50 9.63 -3.14 9.66
CA SER A 50 10.71 -2.25 10.12
C SER A 50 10.23 -0.83 10.42
N ASN A 51 9.16 -0.37 9.75
CA ASN A 51 8.58 0.96 9.93
C ASN A 51 7.37 1.01 10.87
N GLN A 52 7.13 -0.08 11.63
CA GLN A 52 6.01 -0.20 12.57
C GLN A 52 4.65 0.13 11.93
N VAL A 53 4.49 -0.26 10.66
CA VAL A 53 3.20 -0.19 9.96
C VAL A 53 2.27 -1.21 10.59
N THR A 54 1.05 -0.78 10.92
CA THR A 54 0.06 -1.65 11.56
C THR A 54 -0.61 -2.55 10.54
N ASP A 55 -0.93 -1.99 9.36
CA ASP A 55 -1.72 -2.66 8.35
C ASP A 55 -1.16 -2.44 6.94
N LEU A 56 -1.12 -3.52 6.15
CA LEU A 56 -0.75 -3.49 4.73
C LEU A 56 -1.93 -3.98 3.89
N ILE A 57 -2.38 -3.14 2.97
CA ILE A 57 -3.44 -3.45 2.01
C ILE A 57 -2.83 -3.58 0.61
N LEU A 58 -2.95 -4.76 0.02
CA LEU A 58 -2.56 -5.02 -1.37
C LEU A 58 -3.80 -5.12 -2.25
N VAL A 59 -3.84 -4.29 -3.28
CA VAL A 59 -4.95 -4.25 -4.24
C VAL A 59 -4.50 -4.82 -5.58
N GLN A 60 -5.28 -5.74 -6.16
CA GLN A 60 -4.97 -6.45 -7.40
C GLN A 60 -6.05 -6.26 -8.46
#